data_AF-A0A9D4HEY0-F1
#
_entry.id   AF-A0A9D4HEY0-F1
#
_cell.length_a   1.000
_cell.length_b   1.000
_cell.length_c   1.000
_cell.angle_alpha   90.00
_cell.angle_beta   90.00
_cell.angle_gamma   90.00
#
_symmetry.space_group_name_H-M   'P 1'
#
loop_
_entity.id
_entity.type
_entity.pdbx_description
1 polymer ?
#
loop_
_entity_poly.entity_id
_entity_poly.type
_entity_poly.pdbx_seq_one_letter_code
_entity_poly.pdbx_strand_id
1 'polypeptide(L)' 'MKVFRKTLTKMFEERGEDVVFMETCMRLKHFPHMCLECVPLEKEVGDMAPIYFKVC' A
#
# COMPACT_ATOMS: atom_id res chain seq x y z
N MET A 1 -8.42 2.87 -10.44
CA MET A 1 -7.38 2.75 -9.38
C MET A 1 -6.31 3.84 -9.40
N LYS A 2 -5.73 4.24 -10.56
CA LYS A 2 -4.63 5.23 -10.59
C LYS A 2 -4.96 6.58 -9.92
N VAL A 3 -6.19 7.08 -10.13
CA VAL A 3 -6.65 8.34 -9.49
C VAL A 3 -6.73 8.17 -7.98
N PHE A 4 -7.40 7.12 -7.50
CA PHE A 4 -7.51 6.82 -6.07
C PHE A 4 -6.16 6.69 -5.37
N ARG A 5 -5.20 5.95 -5.96
CA ARG A 5 -3.85 5.82 -5.39
C ARG A 5 -3.18 7.19 -5.26
N LYS A 6 -3.20 8.01 -6.33
CA LYS A 6 -2.61 9.35 -6.30
C LYS A 6 -3.27 10.26 -5.27
N THR A 7 -4.59 10.25 -5.18
CA THR A 7 -5.33 11.09 -4.21
C THR A 7 -5.02 10.67 -2.78
N LEU A 8 -4.96 9.37 -2.49
CA LEU A 8 -4.62 8.85 -1.16
C LEU A 8 -3.16 9.13 -0.80
N THR A 9 -2.21 8.92 -1.71
CA THR A 9 -0.81 9.28 -1.50
C THR A 9 -0.67 10.76 -1.14
N LYS A 10 -1.31 11.66 -1.91
CA LYS A 10 -1.26 13.09 -1.61
C LYS A 10 -1.89 13.42 -0.25
N MET A 11 -3.01 12.80 0.09
CA MET A 11 -3.70 13.02 1.36
C MET A 11 -2.84 12.62 2.57
N PHE A 12 -2.11 11.51 2.49
CA PHE A 12 -1.23 11.05 3.56
C PHE A 12 0.09 11.83 3.60
N GLU A 13 0.62 12.23 2.42
CA GLU A 13 1.79 13.10 2.34
C GLU A 13 1.55 14.46 3.02
N GLU A 14 0.36 15.05 2.83
CA GLU A 14 -0.05 16.28 3.54
C GLU A 14 -0.12 16.12 5.07
N ARG A 15 -0.18 14.88 5.57
CA ARG A 15 -0.15 14.53 7.00
C ARG A 15 1.25 14.18 7.51
N GLY A 16 2.26 14.18 6.64
CA GLY A 16 3.62 13.75 6.97
C GLY A 16 3.79 12.23 7.03
N GLU A 17 2.83 11.48 6.49
CA GLU A 17 2.83 10.02 6.43
C GLU A 17 3.20 9.55 5.01
N ASP A 18 3.70 8.34 4.90
CA ASP A 18 3.79 7.61 3.63
C ASP A 18 2.72 6.52 3.57
N VAL A 19 2.50 5.92 2.41
CA VAL A 19 1.48 4.89 2.20
C VAL A 19 1.99 3.71 1.37
N VAL A 20 1.80 2.50 1.90
CA VAL A 20 2.06 1.26 1.17
C VAL A 20 0.73 0.67 0.71
N PHE A 21 0.62 0.40 -0.59
CA PHE A 21 -0.52 -0.29 -1.18
C PHE A 21 -0.20 -1.76 -1.41
N MET A 22 -1.03 -2.67 -0.90
CA MET A 22 -0.85 -4.11 -1.06
C MET A 22 -2.10 -4.77 -1.65
N GLU A 23 -1.88 -5.76 -2.50
CA GLU A 23 -2.92 -6.64 -3.02
C GLU A 23 -2.48 -8.07 -2.79
N THR A 24 -3.33 -8.88 -2.17
CA THR A 24 -3.04 -10.29 -1.90
C THR A 24 -4.05 -11.15 -2.63
N CYS A 25 -3.58 -11.90 -3.62
CA CYS A 25 -4.40 -12.83 -4.38
C CYS A 25 -4.10 -14.26 -3.95
N MET A 26 -4.90 -14.79 -3.04
CA MET A 26 -4.75 -16.14 -2.48
C MET A 26 -6.07 -16.89 -2.57
N ARG A 27 -6.02 -18.23 -2.55
CA ARG A 27 -7.22 -19.10 -2.52
C ARG A 27 -8.20 -18.82 -3.67
N LEU A 28 -7.68 -18.65 -4.90
CA LEU A 28 -8.45 -18.35 -6.13
C LEU A 28 -9.67 -19.26 -6.37
N LYS A 29 -9.62 -20.50 -5.91
CA LYS A 29 -10.75 -21.46 -6.00
C LYS A 29 -12.01 -20.99 -5.26
N HIS A 30 -11.89 -20.04 -4.35
CA HIS A 30 -13.00 -19.44 -3.62
C HIS A 30 -13.53 -18.15 -4.26
N PHE A 31 -13.04 -17.78 -5.45
CA PHE A 31 -13.46 -16.57 -6.18
C PHE A 31 -13.49 -15.30 -5.30
N PRO A 32 -12.41 -14.98 -4.57
CA PRO A 32 -12.40 -13.83 -3.67
C PRO A 32 -12.52 -12.52 -4.46
N HIS A 33 -13.16 -11.52 -3.85
CA HIS A 33 -13.13 -10.16 -4.37
C HIS A 33 -11.73 -9.55 -4.25
N MET A 34 -11.36 -8.76 -5.24
CA MET A 34 -10.10 -8.01 -5.25
C MET A 34 -10.19 -6.83 -4.27
N CYS A 35 -9.29 -6.80 -3.30
CA CYS A 35 -9.16 -5.71 -2.33
C CYS A 35 -7.74 -5.14 -2.41
N LEU A 36 -7.63 -3.81 -2.44
CA LEU A 36 -6.36 -3.10 -2.34
C LEU A 36 -6.26 -2.48 -0.94
N GLU A 37 -5.37 -3.05 -0.13
CA GLU A 37 -5.05 -2.54 1.19
C GLU A 37 -4.24 -1.24 1.07
N CYS A 38 -4.53 -0.30 1.94
CA CYS A 38 -3.92 1.02 2.00
C CYS A 38 -3.41 1.23 3.42
N VAL A 39 -2.12 1.04 3.65
CA VAL A 39 -1.50 1.07 4.98
C VAL A 39 -0.68 2.36 5.12
N PRO A 40 -1.15 3.37 5.86
CA PRO A 40 -0.36 4.54 6.18
C PRO A 40 0.70 4.21 7.25
N LEU A 41 1.84 4.88 7.17
CA LEU A 41 2.96 4.69 8.07
C LEU A 41 3.79 5.96 8.18
N GLU A 42 4.57 6.06 9.24
CA GLU A 42 5.53 7.14 9.40
C GLU A 42 6.53 7.14 8.24
N LYS A 43 6.87 8.32 7.75
CA LYS A 43 7.69 8.50 6.55
C LYS A 43 9.05 7.79 6.63
N GLU A 44 9.70 7.83 7.80
CA GLU A 44 10.99 7.17 8.03
C GLU A 44 10.89 5.64 7.90
N VAL A 45 9.77 5.06 8.34
CA VAL A 45 9.48 3.62 8.18
C VAL A 45 9.16 3.31 6.72
N GLY A 46 8.43 4.21 6.04
CA GLY A 46 8.13 4.13 4.60
C GLY A 46 9.38 4.08 3.72
N ASP A 47 10.36 4.93 4.01
CA ASP A 47 11.63 4.98 3.27
C ASP A 47 12.41 3.65 3.38
N MET A 48 12.28 2.95 4.50
CA MET A 48 12.90 1.65 4.76
C MET A 48 12.04 0.46 4.28
N ALA A 49 10.76 0.67 4.01
CA ALA A 49 9.82 -0.38 3.60
C ALA A 49 10.34 -1.24 2.43
N PRO A 50 10.92 -0.69 1.35
CA PRO A 50 11.43 -1.49 0.24
C PRO A 50 12.45 -2.56 0.68
N ILE A 51 13.27 -2.30 1.70
CA ILE A 51 14.29 -3.27 2.16
C ILE A 51 13.63 -4.54 2.72
N TYR A 52 12.51 -4.39 3.41
CA TYR A 52 11.75 -5.52 3.96
C TYR A 52 11.06 -6.36 2.89
N PHE A 53 10.67 -5.76 1.77
CA PHE A 53 9.97 -6.44 0.66
C PHE A 53 10.89 -6.88 -0.49
N LYS A 54 12.14 -6.43 -0.52
CA LYS A 54 13.12 -6.77 -1.57
C LYS A 54 13.76 -8.16 -1.41
N VAL A 55 13.55 -8.83 -0.27
CA VAL A 55 14.12 -10.17 0.01
C VAL A 55 13.26 -11.31 -0.56
N CYS A 56 12.46 -11.04 -1.59
CA CYS A 56 11.72 -12.05 -2.34
C CYS A 56 12.42 -12.40 -3.65
#